data_AF-A0A3D4QTV4-F1
#
_entry.id   AF-A0A3D4QTV4-F1
#
_cell.length_a   1.000
_cell.length_b   1.000
_cell.length_c   1.000
_cell.angle_alpha   90.00
_cell.angle_beta   90.00
_cell.angle_gamma   90.00
#
_symmetry.space_group_name_H-M   'P 1'
#
loop_
_entity.id
_entity.type
_entity.pdbx_description
1 polymer ?
#
loop_
_entity_poly.entity_id
_entity_poly.type
_entity_poly.pdbx_seq_one_letter_code
_entity_poly.pdbx_strand_id
1 'polypeptide(L)'
;MLDYHIHSTFSNDGEMTMEEACCQAVKLGLKEIAITDHMDIDLPENLEAYQIEDLNLYMEELVLVKDQFQNCLNVKAGIELGLQDWTL
;
A
#
# COMPACT_ATOMS: atom_id res chain seq x y z
N MET A 1 11.21 -5.39 13.94
CA MET A 1 10.48 -4.12 13.79
C MET A 1 9.73 -4.19 12.47
N LEU A 2 8.48 -3.79 12.48
CA LEU A 2 7.50 -3.97 11.40
C LEU A 2 6.77 -2.64 11.21
N ASP A 3 6.34 -2.36 9.99
CA ASP A 3 5.46 -1.23 9.67
C ASP A 3 4.33 -1.71 8.76
N TYR A 4 3.09 -1.51 9.18
CA TYR A 4 1.89 -2.09 8.55
C TYR A 4 0.89 -1.02 8.10
N HIS A 5 1.33 0.23 8.04
CA HIS A 5 0.52 1.36 7.64
C HIS A 5 1.38 2.27 6.74
N ILE A 6 1.54 1.85 5.48
CA ILE A 6 2.37 2.55 4.50
C ILE A 6 1.51 2.82 3.26
N HIS A 7 1.46 4.08 2.86
CA HIS A 7 0.84 4.51 1.62
C HIS A 7 1.90 4.71 0.55
N SER A 8 1.57 4.27 -0.65
CA SER A 8 2.36 4.46 -1.86
C SER A 8 1.71 5.51 -2.75
N THR A 9 2.29 5.76 -3.92
CA THR A 9 1.69 6.65 -4.93
C THR A 9 0.34 6.17 -5.49
N PHE A 10 -0.17 5.00 -5.08
CA PHE A 10 -1.56 4.58 -5.34
C PHE A 10 -2.57 5.25 -4.42
N SER A 11 -2.11 5.93 -3.37
CA SER A 11 -2.93 6.77 -2.51
C SER A 11 -2.58 8.25 -2.72
N ASN A 12 -3.59 9.12 -2.62
CA ASN A 12 -3.45 10.57 -2.80
C ASN A 12 -2.57 11.24 -1.73
N ASP A 13 -2.39 10.61 -0.57
CA ASP A 13 -1.52 11.07 0.52
C ASP A 13 -0.16 10.34 0.55
N GLY A 14 0.11 9.43 -0.39
CA GLY A 14 1.37 8.73 -0.50
C GLY A 14 2.36 9.43 -1.43
N GLU A 15 3.62 9.54 -0.99
CA GLU A 15 4.69 10.22 -1.73
C GLU A 15 5.74 9.27 -2.34
N MET A 16 5.78 8.01 -1.88
CA MET A 16 6.78 7.03 -2.32
C MET A 16 6.15 5.97 -3.23
N THR A 17 6.86 5.53 -4.27
CA THR A 17 6.48 4.29 -4.97
C THR A 17 6.64 3.09 -4.02
N MET A 18 6.06 1.93 -4.36
CA MET A 18 6.25 0.73 -3.53
C MET A 18 7.73 0.33 -3.47
N GLU A 19 8.48 0.52 -4.56
CA GLU A 19 9.92 0.26 -4.61
C GLU A 19 10.70 1.20 -3.69
N GLU A 20 10.37 2.49 -3.66
CA GLU A 20 11.00 3.48 -2.79
C GLU A 20 10.73 3.17 -1.31
N ALA A 21 9.48 2.80 -0.98
CA ALA A 21 9.11 2.35 0.36
C ALA A 21 9.90 1.09 0.78
N CYS A 22 10.03 0.10 -0.11
CA CYS A 22 10.83 -1.10 0.15
C CYS A 22 12.32 -0.78 0.34
N CYS A 23 12.90 0.06 -0.53
CA CYS A 23 14.27 0.53 -0.41
C CYS A 23 14.52 1.21 0.93
N GLN A 24 13.60 2.07 1.36
CA GLN A 24 13.70 2.79 2.63
C GLN A 24 13.57 1.84 3.83
N ALA A 25 12.64 0.88 3.78
CA ALA A 25 12.48 -0.13 4.81
C ALA A 25 13.76 -0.97 5.01
N VAL A 26 14.40 -1.38 3.92
CA VAL A 26 15.70 -2.08 3.97
C VAL A 26 16.79 -1.21 4.60
N LYS A 27 16.90 0.07 4.21
CA LYS A 27 17.87 1.02 4.78
C LYS A 27 17.68 1.20 6.29
N LEU A 28 16.43 1.21 6.76
CA LEU A 28 16.08 1.33 8.17
C LEU A 28 16.22 0.00 8.95
N GLY A 29 16.57 -1.10 8.27
CA GLY A 29 16.73 -2.41 8.90
C GLY A 29 15.41 -3.10 9.28
N LEU A 30 14.28 -2.65 8.70
CA LEU A 30 13.01 -3.37 8.82
C LEU A 30 13.12 -4.75 8.15
N LYS A 31 12.40 -5.72 8.70
CA LYS A 31 12.36 -7.09 8.16
C LYS A 31 11.09 -7.39 7.38
N GLU A 32 10.06 -6.60 7.62
CA GLU A 32 8.79 -6.76 6.97
C GLU A 32 7.99 -5.46 7.03
N ILE A 33 7.24 -5.20 5.97
CA ILE A 33 6.31 -4.08 5.84
C ILE A 33 5.01 -4.54 5.19
N ALA A 34 3.93 -3.76 5.34
CA ALA A 34 2.72 -3.88 4.53
C ALA A 34 2.45 -2.57 3.80
N ILE A 35 2.14 -2.66 2.50
CA ILE A 35 1.54 -1.55 1.75
C ILE A 35 0.04 -1.64 1.96
N THR A 36 -0.57 -0.54 2.39
CA THR A 36 -1.98 -0.44 2.81
C THR A 36 -2.59 0.86 2.29
N ASP A 37 -2.50 1.09 0.99
CA ASP A 37 -3.15 2.25 0.37
C ASP A 37 -4.67 2.27 0.63
N HIS A 38 -5.23 3.47 0.65
CA HIS A 38 -6.63 3.71 0.94
C HIS A 38 -7.57 3.13 -0.11
N MET A 39 -8.69 2.59 0.36
CA MET A 39 -9.77 2.08 -0.47
C MET A 39 -11.14 2.46 0.12
N ASP A 40 -11.60 3.67 -0.20
CA ASP A 40 -12.92 4.18 0.21
C ASP A 40 -14.03 3.75 -0.78
N ILE A 41 -14.52 2.52 -0.62
CA ILE A 41 -15.46 1.86 -1.54
C ILE A 41 -16.85 2.50 -1.66
N ASP A 42 -17.29 3.31 -0.70
CA ASP A 42 -18.65 3.86 -0.65
C ASP A 42 -18.79 5.22 -1.37
N LEU A 43 -17.68 5.77 -1.87
CA LEU A 43 -17.66 7.02 -2.60
C LEU A 43 -17.11 6.85 -4.02
N PRO A 44 -17.62 5.90 -4.84
CA PRO A 44 -17.04 5.61 -6.17
C PRO A 44 -17.16 6.78 -7.16
N GLU A 45 -18.09 7.71 -6.93
CA GLU A 45 -18.27 8.92 -7.74
C GLU A 45 -17.45 10.11 -7.23
N ASN A 46 -16.82 10.01 -6.06
CA ASN A 46 -16.00 11.05 -5.51
C ASN A 46 -14.56 10.91 -6.03
N LEU A 47 -14.19 11.77 -6.98
CA LEU A 47 -12.82 11.83 -7.49
C LEU A 47 -11.78 12.28 -6.44
N GLU A 48 -12.23 12.85 -5.33
CA GLU A 48 -11.39 13.18 -4.18
C GLU A 48 -11.36 12.06 -3.13
N ALA A 49 -12.09 10.95 -3.35
CA ALA A 49 -12.01 9.80 -2.46
C ALA A 49 -10.61 9.20 -2.50
N TYR A 50 -10.16 8.75 -1.34
CA TYR A 50 -8.93 8.00 -1.23
C TYR A 50 -9.21 6.57 -1.72
N GLN A 51 -9.08 6.37 -3.03
CA GLN A 51 -9.32 5.09 -3.69
C GLN A 51 -8.18 4.76 -4.66
N ILE A 52 -7.74 3.51 -4.64
CA ILE A 52 -6.86 2.96 -5.66
C ILE A 52 -7.63 2.93 -6.98
N GLU A 53 -7.22 3.75 -7.96
CA GLU A 53 -7.89 3.84 -9.27
C GLU A 53 -7.79 2.55 -10.09
N ASP A 54 -6.62 1.89 -10.07
CA ASP A 54 -6.36 0.64 -10.77
C ASP A 54 -5.82 -0.43 -9.82
N LEU A 55 -6.73 -1.25 -9.31
CA LEU A 55 -6.39 -2.35 -8.41
C LEU A 55 -5.55 -3.45 -9.08
N ASN A 56 -5.66 -3.64 -10.41
CA ASN A 56 -4.84 -4.62 -11.11
C ASN A 56 -3.38 -4.15 -11.12
N LEU A 57 -3.16 -2.87 -11.47
CA LEU A 57 -1.84 -2.27 -11.47
C LEU A 57 -1.21 -2.29 -10.05
N TYR A 58 -2.01 -1.98 -9.02
CA TYR A 58 -1.59 -2.08 -7.62
C TYR A 58 -1.09 -3.49 -7.26
N MET A 59 -1.84 -4.52 -7.66
CA MET A 59 -1.49 -5.91 -7.39
C MET A 59 -0.28 -6.38 -8.21
N GLU A 60 -0.14 -5.91 -9.44
CA GLU A 60 1.04 -6.18 -10.28
C GLU A 60 2.31 -5.59 -9.65
N GLU A 61 2.28 -4.33 -9.21
CA GLU A 61 3.42 -3.69 -8.55
C GLU A 61 3.79 -4.38 -7.24
N LEU A 62 2.79 -4.77 -6.44
CA LEU A 62 2.99 -5.59 -5.24
C LEU A 62 3.72 -6.90 -5.52
N VAL A 63 3.39 -7.59 -6.62
CA VAL A 63 4.08 -8.83 -7.01
C VAL A 63 5.53 -8.53 -7.39
N LEU A 64 5.77 -7.46 -8.14
CA LEU A 64 7.12 -7.06 -8.55
C LEU A 64 8.01 -6.76 -7.35
N VAL A 65 7.55 -5.91 -6.41
CA VAL A 65 8.36 -5.55 -5.24
C VAL A 65 8.53 -6.72 -4.27
N LYS A 66 7.53 -7.60 -4.15
CA LYS A 66 7.68 -8.83 -3.35
C LYS A 66 8.81 -9.70 -3.89
N ASP A 67 8.87 -9.90 -5.20
CA ASP A 67 9.93 -10.70 -5.82
C ASP A 67 11.31 -10.00 -5.74
N GLN A 68 11.35 -8.71 -6.06
CA GLN A 68 12.58 -7.91 -6.06
C GLN A 68 13.27 -7.89 -4.68
N PHE A 69 12.49 -7.82 -3.60
CA PHE A 69 13.00 -7.66 -2.24
C PHE A 69 12.96 -8.94 -1.39
N GLN A 70 12.52 -10.09 -1.92
CA GLN A 70 12.27 -11.33 -1.17
C GLN A 70 13.43 -11.81 -0.28
N ASN A 71 14.68 -11.48 -0.63
CA ASN A 71 15.88 -11.90 0.10
C ASN A 71 16.24 -10.97 1.28
N CYS A 72 15.65 -9.78 1.37
CA CYS A 72 16.02 -8.77 2.36
C CYS A 72 14.84 -8.15 3.11
N LEU A 73 13.62 -8.21 2.57
CA LEU A 73 12.41 -7.65 3.16
C LEU A 73 11.18 -8.52 2.81
N ASN A 74 10.33 -8.80 3.80
CA ASN A 74 9.03 -9.42 3.56
C ASN A 74 7.99 -8.34 3.28
N VAL A 75 7.40 -8.32 2.09
CA VAL A 75 6.39 -7.31 1.74
C VAL A 75 5.01 -7.94 1.81
N LYS A 76 4.08 -7.33 2.56
CA LYS A 76 2.67 -7.73 2.62
C LYS A 76 1.83 -6.81 1.74
N ALA A 77 0.80 -7.41 1.16
CA ALA A 77 -0.25 -6.67 0.47
C ALA A 77 -1.41 -6.49 1.43
N GLY A 78 -1.88 -5.27 1.57
CA GLY A 78 -3.10 -4.91 2.27
C GLY A 78 -3.77 -3.72 1.58
N ILE A 79 -4.85 -3.26 2.21
CA ILE A 79 -5.58 -2.03 1.89
C ILE A 79 -6.00 -1.41 3.21
N GLU A 80 -6.00 -0.09 3.30
CA GLU A 80 -6.67 0.62 4.38
C GLU A 80 -8.14 0.85 3.98
N LEU A 81 -9.06 0.27 4.75
CA LEU A 81 -10.49 0.46 4.54
C LEU A 81 -11.00 1.48 5.55
N GLY A 82 -11.55 2.59 5.06
CA GLY A 82 -12.31 3.53 5.87
C GLY A 82 -13.49 2.83 6.55
N LEU A 83 -13.82 3.25 7.78
CA LEU A 83 -15.02 2.77 8.46
C LEU A 83 -16.25 3.26 7.72
N GLN A 84 -17.17 2.35 7.41
CA GLN A 84 -18.42 2.65 6.71
C GLN A 84 -19.58 2.61 7.70
N ASP A 85 -20.67 3.32 7.39
CA ASP A 85 -21.84 3.37 8.26
C ASP A 85 -22.54 2.00 8.43
N TRP A 86 -22.39 1.11 7.44
CA TRP A 86 -22.88 -0.27 7.46
C TRP A 86 -21.86 -1.31 7.96
N THR A 87 -20.64 -0.91 8.35
CA THR A 87 -19.67 -1.82 8.97
C THR A 87 -19.70 -1.81 10.51
N LEU A 88 -20.78 -1.25 11.11
CA LEU A 88 -21.08 -1.23 12.55
C LEU A 88 -22.39 -1.94 12.91
#